data_AF-A0A1D7ZYM8-F1
#
_entry.id   AF-A0A1D7ZYM8-F1
#
_cell.length_a   1.000
_cell.length_b   1.000
_cell.length_c   1.000
_cell.angle_alpha   90.00
_cell.angle_beta   90.00
_cell.angle_gamma   90.00
#
_symmetry.space_group_name_H-M   'P 1'
#
loop_
_entity.id
_entity.type
_entity.pdbx_description
1 polymer ?
#
loop_
_entity_poly.entity_id
_entity_poly.type
_entity_poly.pdbx_seq_one_letter_code
_entity_poly.pdbx_strand_id
1 'polypeptide(L)'
;MAKDRSEVVKAAIKKYLREVAEDFKAHMPSKELIVDNQRLTRHELSKQLGVEIDLIRNRTPRDGQVEVAKERLVKEKCPVNHRVEINGERLSLPELAECYHLSVETVYSRWKRGKRGVELIKPVQK
;
A
#
# COMPACT_ATOMS: atom_id res chain seq x y z
N MET A 1 38.70 2.69 -43.55
CA MET A 1 37.31 2.86 -43.04
C MET A 1 37.40 3.32 -41.58
N ALA A 2 37.65 4.60 -41.34
CA ALA A 2 37.69 5.13 -39.98
C ALA A 2 36.26 5.12 -39.45
N LYS A 3 35.99 4.35 -38.37
CA LYS A 3 34.69 4.42 -37.68
C LYS A 3 34.41 5.89 -37.39
N ASP A 4 33.26 6.37 -37.86
CA ASP A 4 32.83 7.74 -37.66
C ASP A 4 32.93 8.05 -36.16
N ARG A 5 33.64 9.13 -35.80
CA ARG A 5 33.85 9.53 -34.40
C ARG A 5 32.51 9.66 -33.67
N SER A 6 31.44 10.01 -34.40
CA SER A 6 30.06 10.04 -33.91
C SER A 6 29.57 8.68 -33.39
N GLU A 7 29.86 7.60 -34.11
CA GLU A 7 29.48 6.23 -33.70
C GLU A 7 30.25 5.77 -32.47
N VAL A 8 31.52 6.14 -32.37
CA VAL A 8 32.36 5.83 -31.20
C VAL A 8 31.82 6.51 -29.95
N VAL A 9 31.43 7.79 -30.06
CA VAL A 9 30.83 8.55 -28.96
C VAL A 9 29.47 7.96 -28.57
N LYS A 10 28.60 7.62 -29.54
CA LYS A 10 27.31 6.98 -29.27
C LYS A 10 27.46 5.63 -28.57
N ALA A 11 28.43 4.82 -28.98
CA ALA A 11 28.72 3.54 -28.35
C ALA A 11 29.20 3.70 -26.90
N ALA A 12 30.04 4.71 -26.63
CA ALA A 12 30.52 5.02 -25.27
C ALA A 12 29.38 5.48 -24.35
N ILE A 13 28.51 6.37 -24.84
CA ILE A 13 27.31 6.82 -24.09
C ILE A 13 26.39 5.63 -23.79
N LYS A 14 26.15 4.75 -24.77
CA LYS A 14 25.32 3.56 -24.59
C LYS A 14 25.91 2.57 -23.57
N LYS A 15 27.24 2.45 -23.51
CA LYS A 15 27.94 1.65 -22.49
C LYS A 15 27.78 2.25 -21.10
N TYR A 16 28.03 3.55 -20.95
CA TYR A 16 27.86 4.28 -19.69
C TYR A 16 26.43 4.19 -19.16
N LEU A 17 25.42 4.41 -20.00
CA LEU A 17 24.01 4.29 -19.60
C LEU A 17 23.65 2.86 -19.17
N ARG A 18 24.29 1.84 -19.75
CA ARG A 18 24.11 0.45 -19.35
C ARG A 18 24.76 0.17 -18.01
N GLU A 19 25.97 0.66 -17.77
CA GLU A 19 26.66 0.58 -16.47
C GLU A 19 25.86 1.29 -15.37
N VAL A 20 25.37 2.50 -15.62
CA VAL A 20 24.48 3.24 -14.70
C VAL A 20 23.17 2.48 -14.45
N ALA A 21 22.60 1.80 -15.45
CA ALA A 21 21.40 0.99 -15.28
C ALA A 21 21.66 -0.29 -14.46
N GLU A 22 22.83 -0.92 -14.65
CA GLU A 22 23.27 -2.05 -13.84
C GLU A 22 23.59 -1.62 -12.40
N ASP A 23 24.22 -0.46 -12.19
CA ASP A 23 24.44 0.14 -10.87
C ASP A 23 23.11 0.54 -10.20
N PHE A 24 22.15 1.06 -10.94
CA PHE A 24 20.81 1.36 -10.41
C PHE A 24 20.07 0.07 -10.01
N LYS A 25 20.24 -1.02 -10.78
CA LYS A 25 19.77 -2.36 -10.40
C LYS A 25 20.54 -2.94 -9.21
N ALA A 26 21.84 -2.68 -9.09
CA ALA A 26 22.70 -3.25 -8.05
C ALA A 26 22.61 -2.49 -6.71
N HIS A 27 22.39 -1.17 -6.74
CA HIS A 27 22.37 -0.30 -5.56
C HIS A 27 20.97 -0.15 -4.95
N MET A 28 19.90 -0.46 -5.69
CA MET A 28 18.58 -0.65 -5.09
C MET A 28 17.71 -1.59 -5.94
N PRO A 29 18.05 -2.89 -6.03
CA PRO A 29 17.16 -3.85 -6.67
C PRO A 29 15.81 -3.78 -5.95
N SER A 30 14.71 -3.62 -6.72
CA SER A 30 13.37 -3.78 -6.18
C SER A 30 13.33 -5.14 -5.50
N LYS A 31 13.14 -5.20 -4.18
CA LYS A 31 13.11 -6.47 -3.43
C LYS A 31 12.22 -7.46 -4.19
N GLU A 32 12.81 -8.53 -4.70
CA GLU A 32 12.11 -9.62 -5.39
C GLU A 32 11.24 -10.35 -4.38
N LEU A 33 10.05 -10.74 -4.81
CA LEU A 33 9.07 -11.48 -4.03
C LEU A 33 8.85 -12.84 -4.70
N ILE A 34 8.71 -13.88 -3.90
CA ILE A 34 8.28 -15.20 -4.32
C ILE A 34 6.76 -15.25 -4.17
N VAL A 35 6.07 -15.36 -5.30
CA VAL A 35 4.61 -15.55 -5.35
C VAL A 35 4.36 -16.75 -6.24
N ASP A 36 3.62 -17.74 -5.77
CA ASP A 36 3.32 -18.98 -6.52
C ASP A 36 4.59 -19.67 -7.08
N ASN A 37 5.66 -19.75 -6.28
CA ASN A 37 6.99 -20.26 -6.66
C ASN A 37 7.71 -19.47 -7.77
N GLN A 38 7.23 -18.28 -8.14
CA GLN A 38 7.87 -17.39 -9.11
C GLN A 38 8.52 -16.19 -8.41
N ARG A 39 9.76 -15.87 -8.79
CA ARG A 39 10.47 -14.68 -8.33
C ARG A 39 10.11 -13.50 -9.24
N LEU A 40 9.40 -12.52 -8.68
CA LEU A 40 8.91 -11.36 -9.40
C LEU A 40 9.21 -10.08 -8.62
N THR A 41 9.55 -9.02 -9.34
CA THR A 41 9.61 -7.67 -8.77
C THR A 41 8.21 -7.14 -8.47
N ARG A 42 8.10 -6.15 -7.58
CA ARG A 42 6.82 -5.46 -7.30
C ARG A 42 6.18 -4.88 -8.56
N HIS A 43 6.98 -4.42 -9.52
CA HIS A 43 6.49 -3.87 -10.79
C HIS A 43 5.90 -4.94 -11.71
N GLU A 44 6.55 -6.11 -11.79
CA GLU A 44 6.03 -7.24 -12.56
C GLU A 44 4.73 -7.77 -11.95
N LEU A 45 4.68 -7.89 -10.62
CA LEU A 45 3.46 -8.25 -9.88
C LEU A 45 2.32 -7.25 -10.12
N SER A 46 2.62 -5.95 -10.14
CA SER A 46 1.62 -4.90 -10.43
C SER A 46 0.97 -5.11 -11.79
N LYS A 47 1.77 -5.36 -12.83
CA LYS A 47 1.27 -5.61 -14.20
C LYS A 47 0.48 -6.93 -14.29
N GLN A 48 0.95 -7.98 -13.64
CA GLN A 48 0.34 -9.31 -13.71
C GLN A 48 -0.99 -9.39 -12.94
N LEU A 49 -1.07 -8.71 -11.78
CA LEU A 49 -2.25 -8.73 -10.93
C LEU A 49 -3.22 -7.57 -11.20
N GLY A 50 -2.80 -6.56 -11.98
CA GLY A 50 -3.58 -5.33 -12.16
C GLY A 50 -3.72 -4.51 -10.88
N VAL A 51 -2.77 -4.66 -9.94
CA VAL A 51 -2.80 -4.02 -8.62
C VAL A 51 -1.82 -2.86 -8.58
N GLU A 52 -2.19 -1.76 -7.95
CA GLU A 52 -1.32 -0.59 -7.78
C GLU A 52 -0.04 -0.93 -6.99
N ILE A 53 1.10 -0.40 -7.45
CA ILE A 53 2.41 -0.66 -6.83
C ILE A 53 2.48 -0.28 -5.35
N ASP A 54 1.81 0.81 -4.96
CA ASP A 54 1.77 1.28 -3.58
C ASP A 54 0.99 0.32 -2.69
N LEU A 55 -0.06 -0.29 -3.21
CA LEU A 55 -0.82 -1.33 -2.52
C LEU A 55 0.05 -2.57 -2.27
N ILE A 56 0.81 -3.02 -3.28
CA ILE A 56 1.79 -4.11 -3.17
C ILE A 56 2.86 -3.75 -2.14
N ARG A 57 3.40 -2.52 -2.17
CA ARG A 57 4.39 -2.04 -1.20
C ARG A 57 3.86 -2.07 0.23
N ASN A 58 2.63 -1.58 0.46
CA ASN A 58 2.02 -1.53 1.78
C ASN A 58 1.63 -2.92 2.31
N ARG A 59 1.34 -3.87 1.40
CA ARG A 59 1.00 -5.25 1.73
C ARG A 59 2.21 -6.15 1.86
N THR A 60 3.39 -5.73 1.43
CA THR A 60 4.62 -6.52 1.51
C THR A 60 5.51 -6.04 2.66
N PRO A 61 6.19 -6.95 3.37
CA PRO A 61 7.00 -6.56 4.53
C PRO A 61 8.16 -5.63 4.14
N ARG A 62 8.49 -4.72 5.04
CA ARG A 62 9.61 -3.78 4.85
C ARG A 62 10.94 -4.53 4.81
N ASP A 63 11.06 -5.60 5.59
CA ASP A 63 12.27 -6.41 5.78
C ASP A 63 12.02 -7.90 5.54
N GLY A 64 12.54 -8.42 4.41
CA GLY A 64 13.00 -9.81 4.31
C GLY A 64 11.98 -10.93 4.11
N GLN A 65 10.68 -10.71 4.23
CA GLN A 65 9.71 -11.73 3.82
C GLN A 65 9.61 -11.75 2.29
N VAL A 66 10.29 -12.74 1.70
CA VAL A 66 10.36 -12.93 0.25
C VAL A 66 9.08 -13.61 -0.24
N GLU A 67 8.57 -14.60 0.49
CA GLU A 67 7.38 -15.35 0.10
C GLU A 67 6.09 -14.65 0.51
N VAL A 68 5.22 -14.38 -0.48
CA VAL A 68 3.98 -13.63 -0.29
C VAL A 68 2.84 -14.33 -0.99
N ALA A 69 1.81 -14.68 -0.24
CA ALA A 69 0.58 -15.25 -0.78
C ALA A 69 -0.12 -14.24 -1.71
N LYS A 70 -0.51 -14.67 -2.90
CA LYS A 70 -1.17 -13.83 -3.92
C LYS A 70 -2.47 -13.23 -3.39
N GLU A 71 -3.21 -13.97 -2.56
CA GLU A 71 -4.45 -13.55 -1.93
C GLU A 71 -4.26 -12.29 -1.10
N ARG A 72 -3.11 -12.17 -0.41
CA ARG A 72 -2.77 -10.99 0.38
C ARG A 72 -2.60 -9.75 -0.51
N LEU A 73 -2.07 -9.91 -1.72
CA LEU A 73 -1.84 -8.81 -2.67
C LEU A 73 -3.12 -8.33 -3.33
N VAL A 74 -4.10 -9.22 -3.55
CA VAL A 74 -5.37 -8.90 -4.23
C VAL A 74 -6.52 -8.63 -3.25
N LYS A 75 -6.37 -8.98 -1.96
CA LYS A 75 -7.42 -8.83 -0.93
C LYS A 75 -8.11 -7.47 -1.02
N GLU A 76 -9.43 -7.47 -1.18
CA GLU A 76 -10.19 -6.23 -1.16
C GLU A 76 -10.02 -5.52 0.18
N LYS A 77 -10.09 -4.19 0.18
CA LYS A 77 -10.05 -3.41 1.41
C LYS A 77 -11.25 -3.80 2.26
N CYS A 78 -11.03 -4.61 3.29
CA CYS A 78 -12.06 -4.84 4.31
C CYS A 78 -12.29 -3.48 4.99
N PRO A 79 -13.47 -2.85 4.88
CA PRO A 79 -13.76 -1.69 5.69
C PRO A 79 -13.65 -2.14 7.14
N VAL A 80 -12.77 -1.50 7.91
CA VAL A 80 -12.67 -1.78 9.34
C VAL A 80 -13.91 -1.17 9.99
N ASN A 81 -15.01 -1.92 9.96
CA ASN A 81 -16.23 -1.55 10.65
C ASN A 81 -16.08 -1.98 12.11
N HIS A 82 -15.37 -1.14 12.88
CA HIS A 82 -15.35 -1.27 14.34
C HIS A 82 -16.79 -1.21 14.84
N ARG A 83 -17.28 -2.34 15.36
CA ARG A 83 -18.59 -2.42 15.98
C ARG A 83 -18.44 -2.15 17.46
N VAL A 84 -19.20 -1.20 17.96
CA VAL A 84 -19.26 -0.79 19.36
C VAL A 84 -20.66 -1.07 19.88
N GLU A 85 -20.73 -1.45 21.15
CA GLU A 85 -22.00 -1.68 21.83
C GLU A 85 -22.41 -0.42 22.57
N ILE A 86 -23.58 0.12 22.25
CA ILE A 86 -24.18 1.29 22.90
C ILE A 86 -25.66 1.01 23.10
N ASN A 87 -26.17 1.22 24.32
CA ASN A 87 -27.58 1.04 24.68
C ASN A 87 -28.15 -0.34 24.31
N GLY A 88 -27.33 -1.39 24.35
CA GLY A 88 -27.73 -2.76 24.01
C GLY A 88 -27.71 -3.07 22.51
N GLU A 89 -27.33 -2.11 21.67
CA GLU A 89 -27.20 -2.29 20.22
C GLU A 89 -25.74 -2.32 19.78
N ARG A 90 -25.42 -3.20 18.82
CA ARG A 90 -24.05 -3.38 18.29
C ARG A 90 -23.91 -2.73 16.91
N LEU A 91 -23.63 -1.43 16.93
CA LEU A 91 -23.54 -0.58 15.74
C LEU A 91 -22.09 -0.36 15.31
N SER A 92 -21.86 -0.17 14.02
CA SER A 92 -20.62 0.36 13.47
C SER A 92 -20.49 1.86 13.73
N LEU A 93 -19.28 2.41 13.66
CA LEU A 93 -19.07 3.85 13.85
C LEU A 93 -19.88 4.73 12.87
N PRO A 94 -20.06 4.37 11.57
CA PRO A 94 -20.93 5.12 10.67
C PRO A 94 -22.42 5.04 11.06
N GLU A 95 -22.94 3.85 11.38
CA GLU A 95 -24.33 3.68 11.82
C GLU A 95 -24.61 4.50 13.09
N LEU A 96 -23.66 4.52 14.03
CA LEU A 96 -23.74 5.32 15.24
C LEU A 96 -23.70 6.82 14.96
N ALA A 97 -22.90 7.26 13.98
CA ALA A 97 -22.90 8.66 13.56
C ALA A 97 -24.27 9.07 13.00
N GLU A 98 -24.89 8.21 12.19
CA GLU A 98 -26.22 8.42 11.62
C GLU A 98 -27.32 8.46 12.70
N CYS A 99 -27.35 7.47 13.61
CA CYS A 99 -28.34 7.38 14.69
C CYS A 99 -28.32 8.57 15.65
N TYR A 100 -27.14 9.17 15.89
CA TYR A 100 -26.97 10.26 16.85
C TYR A 100 -26.74 11.63 16.18
N HIS A 101 -26.94 11.72 14.86
CA HIS A 101 -26.74 12.94 14.06
C HIS A 101 -25.37 13.60 14.26
N LEU A 102 -24.32 12.79 14.33
CA LEU A 102 -22.93 13.22 14.42
C LEU A 102 -22.22 12.99 13.08
N SER A 103 -21.11 13.70 12.83
CA SER A 103 -20.25 13.34 11.70
C SER A 103 -19.49 12.05 12.01
N VAL A 104 -19.29 11.21 10.98
CA VAL A 104 -18.49 9.97 11.09
C VAL A 104 -17.08 10.27 11.62
N GLU A 105 -16.49 11.39 11.18
CA GLU A 105 -15.19 11.84 11.64
C GLU A 105 -15.16 12.16 13.15
N THR A 106 -16.21 12.76 13.69
CA THR A 106 -16.32 13.05 15.14
C THR A 106 -16.32 11.76 15.94
N VAL A 107 -17.15 10.81 15.55
CA VAL A 107 -17.24 9.49 16.20
C VAL A 107 -15.91 8.75 16.09
N TYR A 108 -15.30 8.75 14.90
CA TYR A 108 -14.01 8.10 14.65
C TYR A 108 -12.88 8.70 15.49
N SER A 109 -12.80 10.04 15.58
CA SER A 109 -11.80 10.75 16.38
C SER A 109 -11.92 10.41 17.87
N ARG A 110 -13.16 10.34 18.39
CA ARG A 110 -13.42 9.93 19.78
C ARG A 110 -13.01 8.48 20.03
N TRP A 111 -13.38 7.58 19.14
CA TRP A 111 -13.00 6.16 19.24
C TRP A 111 -11.49 5.98 19.22
N LYS A 112 -10.78 6.68 18.31
CA LYS A 112 -9.32 6.69 18.21
C LYS A 112 -8.65 7.23 19.47
N ARG A 113 -9.28 8.17 20.19
CA ARG A 113 -8.85 8.71 21.49
C ARG A 113 -9.19 7.80 22.68
N GLY A 114 -9.76 6.61 22.44
CA GLY A 114 -10.11 5.67 23.52
C GLY A 114 -11.47 5.91 24.17
N LYS A 115 -12.28 6.85 23.67
CA LYS A 115 -13.64 7.09 24.19
C LYS A 115 -14.56 5.92 23.86
N ARG A 116 -15.43 5.53 24.80
CA ARG A 116 -16.32 4.35 24.67
C ARG A 116 -17.72 4.67 25.20
N GLY A 117 -18.70 3.86 24.81
CA GLY A 117 -20.08 4.00 25.24
C GLY A 117 -20.63 5.41 24.95
N VAL A 118 -21.26 6.01 25.95
CA VAL A 118 -21.90 7.34 25.86
C VAL A 118 -20.93 8.44 25.42
N GLU A 119 -19.63 8.32 25.71
CA GLU A 119 -18.66 9.32 25.29
C GLU A 119 -18.49 9.42 23.76
N LEU A 120 -18.85 8.37 23.01
CA LEU A 120 -18.84 8.40 21.54
C LEU A 120 -19.97 9.24 20.97
N ILE A 121 -21.11 9.32 21.66
CA ILE A 121 -22.35 9.93 21.19
C ILE A 121 -22.62 11.33 21.78
N LYS A 122 -21.67 11.89 22.56
CA LYS A 122 -21.85 13.23 23.14
C LYS A 122 -22.17 14.26 22.04
N PRO A 123 -23.18 15.13 22.19
CA PRO A 123 -23.43 16.18 21.22
C PRO A 123 -22.21 17.09 21.10
N VAL A 124 -21.93 17.57 19.88
CA VAL A 124 -20.89 18.59 19.67
C VAL A 124 -21.50 19.91 20.11
N GLN A 125 -21.00 20.48 21.21
CA GLN A 125 -21.34 21.84 21.59
C GLN A 125 -20.73 22.77 20.54
N LYS A 126 -21.56 23.59 19.91
CA LYS A 126 -21.13 24.67 19.02
C LYS A 126 -20.70 25.87 19.84
#